data_AF-B0PA68-F1
#
_entry.id   AF-B0PA68-F1
#
_cell.length_a   1.000
_cell.length_b   1.000
_cell.length_c   1.000
_cell.angle_alpha   90.00
_cell.angle_beta   90.00
_cell.angle_gamma   90.00
#
_symmetry.space_group_name_H-M   'P 1'
#
loop_
_entity.id
_entity.type
_entity.pdbx_description
1 polymer ?
#
loop_
_entity_poly.entity_id
_entity_poly.type
_entity_poly.pdbx_seq_one_letter_code
_entity_poly.pdbx_strand_id
1 'polypeptide(L)'
;MFDKENAYKIVSSRSLTHEQKLMQLAKCAENGLDVLNIPERARHYFSTGAINDLFEGGAPYRPRYILPDYERFVKNGSAFLKVDPPKDLDELLYSLMILYRHVPSITNFPVYLGNIDKLIDPFIEGLSDEEVLKKLRLFMTYLDRTITDSFCHANIGPEATRAGWLILQVEKELQNAVPNLTIKYDPDITPDDFMEAAIDCSLVCSNPAICNHKANKDTFDDYGISSCYNILATRGGAYTLTRITLTKLAEEARDIDHFFNELLPECLGLIADYMNERIRFIVEQSGFFESNFLVKEGLLSKDRFVGMFGVTGLAEGVNTLLKGTGKLYGNDPDADALGVRIMDAIERIVSGFDAEYSPITGGKFMLHAQVGLDSDLGITSGVRIPVGDEPESFAEHLRHCAKFHKYFPAGVGDIFPIATNVSRNPAALLDVVKGAFQTGVHYMSFYAGDADLVRITGYLVKRSEMEKYRNKEVVLQNTTHLGAPNYDVNRLAQRKVRMA
;
A
#
# COMPACT_ATOMS: atom_id res chain seq x y z
N MET A 1 11.81 -2.38 -27.27
CA MET A 1 12.55 -3.52 -27.89
C MET A 1 12.84 -4.54 -26.81
N PHE A 2 12.62 -5.83 -27.07
CA PHE A 2 12.83 -6.90 -26.08
C PHE A 2 14.29 -6.99 -25.60
N ASP A 3 14.51 -6.91 -24.29
CA ASP A 3 15.82 -7.00 -23.65
C ASP A 3 16.27 -8.47 -23.50
N LYS A 4 16.97 -8.97 -24.52
CA LYS A 4 17.48 -10.35 -24.57
C LYS A 4 18.51 -10.64 -23.48
N GLU A 5 19.30 -9.65 -23.07
CA GLU A 5 20.34 -9.85 -22.05
C GLU A 5 19.70 -10.03 -20.68
N ASN A 6 18.72 -9.19 -20.34
CA ASN A 6 17.97 -9.32 -19.09
C ASN A 6 17.20 -10.64 -19.05
N ALA A 7 16.53 -11.02 -20.14
CA ALA A 7 15.85 -12.32 -20.23
C ALA A 7 16.81 -13.49 -19.98
N TYR A 8 18.04 -13.44 -20.52
CA TYR A 8 19.07 -14.46 -20.28
C TYR A 8 19.52 -14.49 -18.81
N LYS A 9 19.71 -13.33 -18.17
CA LYS A 9 20.02 -13.23 -16.73
C LYS A 9 18.93 -13.87 -15.87
N ILE A 10 17.65 -13.66 -16.21
CA ILE A 10 16.52 -14.25 -15.48
C ILE A 10 16.54 -15.78 -15.58
N VAL A 11 16.61 -16.35 -16.79
CA VAL A 11 16.56 -17.82 -16.95
C VAL A 11 17.75 -18.53 -16.30
N SER A 12 18.93 -17.91 -16.35
CA SER A 12 20.17 -18.47 -15.79
C SER A 12 20.37 -18.17 -14.30
N SER A 13 19.50 -17.34 -13.69
CA SER A 13 19.63 -16.99 -12.27
C SER A 13 19.59 -18.22 -11.36
N ARG A 14 20.48 -18.22 -10.36
CA ARG A 14 20.53 -19.22 -9.28
C ARG A 14 19.88 -18.74 -7.98
N SER A 15 19.47 -17.48 -7.92
CA SER A 15 18.84 -16.86 -6.75
C SER A 15 17.32 -16.71 -6.88
N LEU A 16 16.75 -17.03 -8.04
CA LEU A 16 15.30 -16.95 -8.30
C LEU A 16 14.66 -18.34 -8.32
N THR A 17 13.48 -18.47 -7.71
CA THR A 17 12.61 -19.63 -7.82
C THR A 17 12.01 -19.76 -9.24
N HIS A 18 11.37 -20.89 -9.54
CA HIS A 18 10.68 -21.08 -10.82
C HIS A 18 9.61 -20.01 -11.08
N GLU A 19 8.75 -19.74 -10.09
CA GLU A 19 7.66 -18.76 -10.20
C GLU A 19 8.20 -17.33 -10.38
N GLN A 20 9.24 -16.96 -9.62
CA GLN A 20 9.92 -15.66 -9.77
C GLN A 20 10.50 -15.47 -11.18
N LYS A 21 11.13 -16.51 -11.75
CA LYS A 21 11.63 -16.45 -13.13
C LYS A 21 10.50 -16.23 -14.13
N LEU A 22 9.39 -16.98 -13.99
CA LEU A 22 8.23 -16.84 -14.87
C LEU A 22 7.67 -15.40 -14.84
N MET A 23 7.48 -14.84 -13.65
CA MET A 23 6.95 -13.49 -13.48
C MET A 23 7.89 -12.42 -14.05
N GLN A 24 9.20 -12.54 -13.82
CA GLN A 24 10.18 -11.58 -14.36
C GLN A 24 10.31 -11.67 -15.89
N LEU A 25 10.19 -12.87 -16.49
CA LEU A 25 10.15 -13.01 -17.94
C LEU A 25 8.91 -12.36 -18.54
N ALA A 26 7.74 -12.53 -17.91
CA ALA A 26 6.52 -11.84 -18.33
C ALA A 26 6.69 -10.32 -18.30
N LYS A 27 7.26 -9.77 -17.21
CA LYS A 27 7.58 -8.33 -17.10
C LYS A 27 8.59 -7.87 -18.16
N CYS A 28 9.61 -8.69 -18.45
CA CYS A 28 10.59 -8.39 -19.50
C CYS A 28 9.95 -8.33 -20.89
N ALA A 29 8.97 -9.20 -21.17
CA ALA A 29 8.22 -9.20 -22.41
C ALA A 29 7.27 -7.99 -22.50
N GLU A 30 6.53 -7.70 -21.43
CA GLU A 30 5.65 -6.53 -21.29
C GLU A 30 6.41 -5.23 -21.56
N ASN A 31 7.60 -5.05 -20.96
CA ASN A 31 8.46 -3.88 -21.17
C ASN A 31 9.14 -3.83 -22.55
N GLY A 32 9.07 -4.92 -23.32
CA GLY A 32 9.62 -4.95 -24.68
C GLY A 32 8.76 -4.22 -25.71
N LEU A 33 7.49 -4.01 -25.38
CA LEU A 33 6.45 -3.38 -26.22
C LEU A 33 6.46 -1.86 -26.05
N ASP A 34 6.13 -1.14 -27.13
CA ASP A 34 6.04 0.32 -27.16
C ASP A 34 4.63 0.69 -27.62
N VAL A 35 3.71 0.78 -26.65
CA VAL A 35 2.26 0.97 -26.90
C VAL A 35 1.72 2.29 -26.35
N LEU A 36 2.51 3.01 -25.56
CA LEU A 36 2.13 4.26 -24.93
C LEU A 36 2.83 5.43 -25.62
N ASN A 37 2.10 6.49 -25.94
CA ASN A 37 2.72 7.67 -26.52
C ASN A 37 3.27 8.58 -25.40
N ILE A 38 4.59 8.52 -25.18
CA ILE A 38 5.27 9.30 -24.14
C ILE A 38 6.01 10.49 -24.78
N PRO A 39 5.59 11.75 -24.53
CA PRO A 39 6.27 12.94 -25.02
C PRO A 39 7.73 13.02 -24.57
N GLU A 40 8.60 13.63 -25.38
CA GLU A 40 10.03 13.79 -25.06
C GLU A 40 10.26 14.46 -23.69
N ARG A 41 9.46 15.48 -23.37
CA ARG A 41 9.55 16.17 -22.08
C ARG A 41 9.21 15.26 -20.90
N ALA A 42 8.23 14.37 -21.02
CA ALA A 42 7.95 13.36 -20.00
C ALA A 42 9.13 12.38 -19.88
N ARG A 43 9.73 11.96 -21.00
CA ARG A 43 10.93 11.09 -21.00
C ARG A 43 12.11 11.73 -20.27
N HIS A 44 12.30 13.05 -20.38
CA HIS A 44 13.30 13.77 -19.58
C HIS A 44 13.06 13.54 -18.08
N TYR A 45 11.85 13.81 -17.58
CA TYR A 45 11.54 13.63 -16.16
C TYR A 45 11.55 12.17 -15.68
N PHE A 46 11.23 11.20 -16.54
CA PHE A 46 11.49 9.80 -16.24
C PHE A 46 13.00 9.52 -16.10
N SER A 47 13.83 10.12 -16.95
CA SER A 47 15.29 9.90 -16.91
C SER A 47 15.97 10.58 -15.72
N THR A 48 15.46 11.73 -15.25
CA THR A 48 15.92 12.39 -14.02
C THR A 48 15.34 11.75 -12.76
N GLY A 49 14.29 10.93 -12.88
CA GLY A 49 13.58 10.30 -11.78
C GLY A 49 12.54 11.19 -11.09
N ALA A 50 12.28 12.39 -11.63
CA ALA A 50 11.21 13.27 -11.18
C ALA A 50 9.81 12.68 -11.43
N ILE A 51 9.65 11.86 -12.47
CA ILE A 51 8.48 11.00 -12.70
C ILE A 51 8.89 9.55 -12.52
N ASN A 52 8.07 8.75 -11.84
CA ASN A 52 8.28 7.33 -11.70
C ASN A 52 6.94 6.57 -11.76
N ASP A 53 6.85 5.59 -12.66
CA ASP A 53 5.67 4.76 -12.90
C ASP A 53 5.62 3.52 -12.00
N LEU A 54 6.50 3.42 -11.01
CA LEU A 54 6.62 2.32 -10.06
C LEU A 54 6.80 0.95 -10.74
N PHE A 55 7.41 0.94 -11.92
CA PHE A 55 7.65 -0.26 -12.72
C PHE A 55 6.37 -1.03 -13.07
N GLU A 56 5.27 -0.32 -13.34
CA GLU A 56 3.97 -0.90 -13.70
C GLU A 56 3.93 -1.60 -15.07
N GLY A 57 5.00 -1.51 -15.84
CA GLY A 57 5.09 -2.15 -17.15
C GLY A 57 4.83 -1.20 -18.31
N GLY A 58 5.55 -1.42 -19.41
CA GLY A 58 5.46 -0.61 -20.63
C GLY A 58 4.20 -0.83 -21.48
N ALA A 59 3.45 -1.91 -21.23
CA ALA A 59 2.22 -2.25 -21.95
C ALA A 59 1.14 -2.75 -20.98
N PRO A 60 0.30 -1.85 -20.44
CA PRO A 60 -0.55 -2.19 -19.31
C PRO A 60 -1.72 -3.08 -19.74
N TYR A 61 -1.63 -4.38 -19.44
CA TYR A 61 -2.67 -5.37 -19.75
C TYR A 61 -3.58 -5.71 -18.56
N ARG A 62 -3.32 -5.08 -17.41
CA ARG A 62 -4.06 -5.27 -16.15
C ARG A 62 -4.01 -3.98 -15.33
N PRO A 63 -5.06 -3.66 -14.56
CA PRO A 63 -5.00 -2.60 -13.55
C PRO A 63 -3.92 -2.86 -12.50
N ARG A 64 -3.40 -1.79 -11.89
CA ARG A 64 -2.44 -1.88 -10.79
C ARG A 64 -2.99 -2.64 -9.60
N TYR A 65 -4.15 -2.18 -9.11
CA TYR A 65 -4.80 -2.70 -7.92
C TYR A 65 -6.23 -3.10 -8.24
N ILE A 66 -6.64 -4.24 -7.70
CA ILE A 66 -7.97 -4.81 -7.92
C ILE A 66 -8.53 -5.22 -6.55
N LEU A 67 -9.76 -4.78 -6.28
CA LEU A 67 -10.49 -5.09 -5.06
C LEU A 67 -11.82 -5.75 -5.42
N PRO A 68 -11.86 -7.08 -5.61
CA PRO A 68 -13.09 -7.78 -5.94
C PRO A 68 -14.15 -7.65 -4.83
N ASP A 69 -15.42 -7.69 -5.25
CA ASP A 69 -16.56 -7.83 -4.34
C ASP A 69 -16.65 -9.29 -3.82
N TYR A 70 -15.89 -9.57 -2.76
CA TYR A 70 -15.82 -10.91 -2.17
C TYR A 70 -17.14 -11.37 -1.55
N GLU A 71 -17.96 -10.45 -1.03
CA GLU A 71 -19.29 -10.78 -0.49
C GLU A 71 -20.21 -11.30 -1.61
N ARG A 72 -20.18 -10.66 -2.78
CA ARG A 72 -20.90 -11.13 -3.96
C ARG A 72 -20.41 -12.50 -4.44
N PHE A 73 -19.10 -12.76 -4.39
CA PHE A 73 -18.57 -14.07 -4.72
C PHE A 73 -19.05 -15.13 -3.72
N VAL A 74 -18.95 -14.89 -2.42
CA VAL A 74 -19.42 -15.83 -1.39
C VAL A 74 -20.93 -16.10 -1.54
N LYS A 75 -21.72 -15.09 -1.89
CA LYS A 75 -23.17 -15.26 -2.08
C LYS A 75 -23.53 -16.08 -3.32
N ASN A 76 -22.79 -15.94 -4.42
CA ASN A 76 -23.21 -16.44 -5.74
C ASN A 76 -22.32 -17.56 -6.31
N GLY A 77 -21.15 -17.82 -5.71
CA GLY A 77 -20.13 -18.67 -6.31
C GLY A 77 -19.54 -18.04 -7.58
N SER A 78 -18.98 -18.88 -8.45
CA SER A 78 -18.48 -18.50 -9.77
C SER A 78 -18.78 -19.59 -10.80
N ALA A 79 -19.52 -19.23 -11.84
CA ALA A 79 -19.84 -20.13 -12.94
C ALA A 79 -18.60 -20.41 -13.80
N PHE A 80 -17.74 -19.40 -13.98
CA PHE A 80 -16.47 -19.53 -14.71
C PHE A 80 -15.52 -20.52 -14.01
N LEU A 81 -15.39 -20.40 -12.69
CA LEU A 81 -14.53 -21.27 -11.88
C LEU A 81 -15.20 -22.60 -11.49
N LYS A 82 -16.50 -22.74 -11.75
CA LYS A 82 -17.34 -23.89 -11.35
C LYS A 82 -17.31 -24.12 -9.84
N VAL A 83 -17.47 -23.03 -9.10
CA VAL A 83 -17.52 -23.01 -7.62
C VAL A 83 -18.93 -22.62 -7.22
N ASP A 84 -19.62 -23.50 -6.51
CA ASP A 84 -20.93 -23.20 -5.92
C ASP A 84 -20.80 -22.27 -4.71
N PRO A 85 -21.85 -21.51 -4.32
CA PRO A 85 -21.84 -20.78 -3.06
C PRO A 85 -21.52 -21.71 -1.86
N PRO A 86 -20.55 -21.35 -1.00
CA PRO A 86 -20.19 -22.15 0.16
C PRO A 86 -21.34 -22.23 1.18
N LYS A 87 -21.43 -23.37 1.86
CA LYS A 87 -22.46 -23.65 2.89
C LYS A 87 -21.89 -23.75 4.29
N ASP A 88 -20.59 -23.99 4.41
CA ASP A 88 -19.87 -24.09 5.67
C ASP A 88 -18.49 -23.43 5.57
N LEU A 89 -17.78 -23.38 6.71
CA LEU A 89 -16.47 -22.75 6.80
C LEU A 89 -15.43 -23.42 5.88
N ASP A 90 -15.47 -24.74 5.70
CA ASP A 90 -14.48 -25.43 4.86
C ASP A 90 -14.69 -25.09 3.39
N GLU A 91 -15.94 -25.10 2.93
CA GLU A 91 -16.30 -24.67 1.58
C GLU A 91 -15.96 -23.18 1.36
N LEU A 92 -16.17 -22.31 2.36
CA LEU A 92 -15.82 -20.89 2.27
C LEU A 92 -14.32 -20.70 2.07
N LEU A 93 -13.50 -21.24 2.99
CA LEU A 93 -12.05 -21.06 2.95
C LEU A 93 -11.47 -21.64 1.64
N TYR A 94 -11.97 -22.80 1.20
CA TYR A 94 -11.59 -23.41 -0.07
C TYR A 94 -11.96 -22.52 -1.28
N SER A 95 -13.18 -21.99 -1.29
CA SER A 95 -13.66 -21.10 -2.37
C SER A 95 -12.85 -19.81 -2.46
N LEU A 96 -12.50 -19.21 -1.32
CA LEU A 96 -11.64 -18.03 -1.24
C LEU A 96 -10.22 -18.33 -1.75
N MET A 97 -9.63 -19.47 -1.38
CA MET A 97 -8.32 -19.89 -1.90
C MET A 97 -8.32 -19.98 -3.42
N ILE A 98 -9.38 -20.55 -4.01
CA ILE A 98 -9.54 -20.62 -5.47
C ILE A 98 -9.60 -19.21 -6.05
N LEU A 99 -10.49 -18.35 -5.54
CA LEU A 99 -10.67 -17.01 -6.11
C LEU A 99 -9.38 -16.19 -6.01
N TYR A 100 -8.69 -16.18 -4.86
CA TYR A 100 -7.45 -15.44 -4.65
C TYR A 100 -6.37 -15.80 -5.67
N ARG A 101 -6.29 -17.06 -6.11
CA ARG A 101 -5.35 -17.48 -7.16
C ARG A 101 -5.63 -16.82 -8.52
N HIS A 102 -6.87 -16.41 -8.76
CA HIS A 102 -7.33 -15.86 -10.04
C HIS A 102 -7.47 -14.34 -10.07
N VAL A 103 -7.16 -13.64 -8.96
CA VAL A 103 -7.19 -12.18 -8.91
C VAL A 103 -5.82 -11.62 -9.32
N PRO A 104 -5.71 -10.93 -10.48
CA PRO A 104 -4.44 -10.43 -10.96
C PRO A 104 -4.06 -9.09 -10.30
N SER A 105 -2.78 -8.76 -10.38
CA SER A 105 -2.23 -7.42 -10.12
C SER A 105 -0.92 -7.25 -10.88
N ILE A 106 -0.29 -6.09 -10.79
CA ILE A 106 1.05 -5.87 -11.37
C ILE A 106 2.10 -6.85 -10.82
N THR A 107 1.92 -7.38 -9.60
CA THR A 107 2.83 -8.37 -8.99
C THR A 107 2.42 -9.82 -9.24
N ASN A 108 1.31 -10.04 -9.95
CA ASN A 108 0.67 -11.34 -10.22
C ASN A 108 0.02 -12.01 -9.00
N PHE A 109 -0.06 -11.32 -7.87
CA PHE A 109 -0.72 -11.79 -6.66
C PHE A 109 -1.90 -10.88 -6.29
N PRO A 110 -2.93 -11.40 -5.59
CA PRO A 110 -4.00 -10.55 -5.06
C PRO A 110 -3.42 -9.53 -4.07
N VAL A 111 -3.83 -8.27 -4.22
CA VAL A 111 -3.40 -7.17 -3.34
C VAL A 111 -4.42 -6.86 -2.24
N TYR A 112 -5.60 -7.47 -2.30
CA TYR A 112 -6.70 -7.32 -1.37
C TYR A 112 -7.44 -8.65 -1.23
N LEU A 113 -7.77 -9.05 -0.01
CA LEU A 113 -8.45 -10.31 0.32
C LEU A 113 -9.85 -10.09 0.93
N GLY A 114 -10.36 -8.86 0.98
CA GLY A 114 -11.66 -8.57 1.59
C GLY A 114 -11.58 -8.20 3.07
N ASN A 115 -12.76 -7.88 3.62
CA ASN A 115 -12.99 -7.81 5.06
C ASN A 115 -13.17 -9.24 5.58
N ILE A 116 -12.06 -9.95 5.81
CA ILE A 116 -12.05 -11.40 5.98
C ILE A 116 -12.80 -11.85 7.24
N ASP A 117 -12.84 -11.01 8.27
CA ASP A 117 -13.62 -11.26 9.47
C ASP A 117 -15.12 -11.29 9.15
N LYS A 118 -15.64 -10.33 8.37
CA LYS A 118 -17.04 -10.28 7.94
C LYS A 118 -17.41 -11.41 6.99
N LEU A 119 -16.47 -11.86 6.15
CA LEU A 119 -16.70 -13.01 5.26
C LEU A 119 -16.79 -14.33 6.04
N ILE A 120 -15.99 -14.48 7.11
CA ILE A 120 -15.86 -15.71 7.88
C ILE A 120 -16.91 -15.82 8.99
N ASP A 121 -17.25 -14.71 9.67
CA ASP A 121 -18.11 -14.71 10.86
C ASP A 121 -19.46 -15.44 10.66
N PRO A 122 -20.17 -15.32 9.52
CA PRO A 122 -21.41 -16.05 9.30
C PRO A 122 -21.24 -17.57 9.22
N PHE A 123 -20.04 -18.07 8.92
CA PHE A 123 -19.76 -19.50 8.69
C PHE A 123 -19.17 -20.21 9.91
N ILE A 124 -18.96 -19.49 11.03
CA ILE A 124 -18.42 -20.07 12.27
C ILE A 124 -19.50 -20.30 13.34
N GLU A 125 -20.75 -19.98 13.04
CA GLU A 125 -21.88 -20.27 13.93
C GLU A 125 -21.96 -21.78 14.19
N GLY A 126 -22.10 -22.16 15.48
CA GLY A 126 -22.15 -23.56 15.91
C GLY A 126 -20.80 -24.28 15.99
N LEU A 127 -19.70 -23.69 15.52
CA LEU A 127 -18.34 -24.24 15.68
C LEU A 127 -17.71 -23.76 17.00
N SER A 128 -16.88 -24.60 17.63
CA SER A 128 -16.07 -24.16 18.76
C SER A 128 -14.91 -23.26 18.31
N ASP A 129 -14.40 -22.41 19.22
CA ASP A 129 -13.23 -21.56 18.92
C ASP A 129 -12.00 -22.42 18.53
N GLU A 130 -11.81 -23.58 19.16
CA GLU A 130 -10.69 -24.47 18.85
C GLU A 130 -10.74 -24.99 17.40
N GLU A 131 -11.92 -25.35 16.91
CA GLU A 131 -12.14 -25.78 15.53
C GLU A 131 -11.85 -24.66 14.53
N VAL A 132 -12.35 -23.45 14.82
CA VAL A 132 -12.15 -22.28 13.97
C VAL A 132 -10.67 -21.88 13.94
N LEU A 133 -10.00 -21.79 15.10
CA LEU A 133 -8.58 -21.48 15.22
C LEU A 133 -7.72 -22.46 14.42
N LYS A 134 -8.05 -23.75 14.47
CA LYS A 134 -7.33 -24.77 13.67
C LYS A 134 -7.45 -24.49 12.18
N LYS A 135 -8.64 -24.17 11.68
CA LYS A 135 -8.89 -23.91 10.26
C LYS A 135 -8.25 -22.60 9.81
N LEU A 136 -8.37 -21.54 10.62
CA LEU A 136 -7.70 -20.26 10.38
C LEU A 136 -6.18 -20.39 10.34
N ARG A 137 -5.57 -21.18 11.24
CA ARG A 137 -4.13 -21.46 11.20
C ARG A 137 -3.67 -22.05 9.86
N LEU A 138 -4.42 -23.04 9.36
CA LEU A 138 -4.13 -23.67 8.07
C LEU A 138 -4.32 -22.69 6.91
N PHE A 139 -5.41 -21.93 6.93
CA PHE A 139 -5.74 -20.96 5.89
C PHE A 139 -4.70 -19.82 5.83
N MET A 140 -4.40 -19.18 6.95
CA MET A 140 -3.42 -18.09 7.02
C MET A 140 -2.01 -18.58 6.65
N THR A 141 -1.64 -19.80 7.03
CA THR A 141 -0.37 -20.41 6.58
C THR A 141 -0.38 -20.67 5.09
N TYR A 142 -1.48 -21.15 4.52
CA TYR A 142 -1.60 -21.34 3.07
C TYR A 142 -1.43 -20.00 2.32
N LEU A 143 -2.08 -18.93 2.77
CA LEU A 143 -1.93 -17.60 2.17
C LEU A 143 -0.47 -17.17 2.17
N ASP A 144 0.25 -17.28 3.30
CA ASP A 144 1.67 -16.89 3.35
C ASP A 144 2.58 -17.72 2.44
N ARG A 145 2.32 -19.02 2.33
CA ARG A 145 3.16 -19.92 1.54
C ARG A 145 2.86 -19.90 0.05
N THR A 146 1.73 -19.35 -0.38
CA THR A 146 1.30 -19.36 -1.79
C THR A 146 1.16 -17.98 -2.41
N ILE A 147 0.94 -16.95 -1.60
CA ILE A 147 0.96 -15.55 -2.01
C ILE A 147 2.27 -14.97 -1.50
N THR A 148 3.35 -15.20 -2.25
CA THR A 148 4.72 -14.87 -1.83
C THR A 148 5.05 -13.38 -2.00
N ASP A 149 4.08 -12.52 -1.67
CA ASP A 149 4.14 -11.07 -1.84
C ASP A 149 3.40 -10.36 -0.70
N SER A 150 4.13 -9.63 0.14
CA SER A 150 3.57 -8.87 1.27
C SER A 150 2.85 -7.58 0.89
N PHE A 151 2.70 -7.33 -0.41
CA PHE A 151 1.66 -6.43 -0.94
C PHE A 151 0.27 -7.09 -0.97
N CYS A 152 0.09 -8.31 -0.48
CA CYS A 152 -1.22 -8.90 -0.24
C CYS A 152 -1.79 -8.45 1.11
N HIS A 153 -3.04 -8.00 1.12
CA HIS A 153 -3.64 -7.30 2.25
C HIS A 153 -5.06 -7.80 2.57
N ALA A 154 -5.40 -7.99 3.84
CA ALA A 154 -6.77 -8.27 4.28
C ALA A 154 -7.23 -7.25 5.33
N ASN A 155 -8.53 -7.04 5.46
CA ASN A 155 -9.08 -6.08 6.40
C ASN A 155 -9.93 -6.77 7.47
N ILE A 156 -10.02 -6.14 8.64
CA ILE A 156 -10.94 -6.50 9.72
C ILE A 156 -11.61 -5.24 10.28
N GLY A 157 -12.72 -5.40 10.99
CA GLY A 157 -13.47 -4.29 11.59
C GLY A 157 -14.34 -3.50 10.59
N PRO A 158 -14.90 -2.36 10.99
CA PRO A 158 -14.71 -1.67 12.27
C PRO A 158 -15.47 -2.26 13.45
N GLU A 159 -16.50 -3.05 13.22
CA GLU A 159 -17.21 -3.76 14.28
C GLU A 159 -16.39 -4.97 14.77
N ALA A 160 -16.47 -5.27 16.07
CA ALA A 160 -15.92 -6.52 16.57
C ALA A 160 -16.79 -7.70 16.12
N THR A 161 -16.17 -8.67 15.47
CA THR A 161 -16.76 -9.96 15.09
C THR A 161 -16.05 -11.09 15.83
N ARG A 162 -16.69 -12.23 16.04
CA ARG A 162 -16.03 -13.39 16.65
C ARG A 162 -14.88 -13.87 15.77
N ALA A 163 -15.06 -13.87 14.45
CA ALA A 163 -14.00 -14.15 13.51
C ALA A 163 -12.82 -13.18 13.65
N GLY A 164 -13.06 -11.89 13.83
CA GLY A 164 -12.02 -10.87 14.03
C GLY A 164 -11.14 -11.16 15.25
N TRP A 165 -11.74 -11.54 16.38
CA TRP A 165 -11.01 -11.95 17.59
C TRP A 165 -10.10 -13.16 17.34
N LEU A 166 -10.65 -14.20 16.68
CA LEU A 166 -9.91 -15.43 16.40
C LEU A 166 -8.80 -15.21 15.35
N ILE A 167 -9.00 -14.31 14.38
CA ILE A 167 -7.98 -13.90 13.42
C ILE A 167 -6.81 -13.22 14.14
N LEU A 168 -7.06 -12.28 15.05
CA LEU A 168 -5.99 -11.62 15.82
C LEU A 168 -5.18 -12.63 16.64
N GLN A 169 -5.85 -13.60 17.25
CA GLN A 169 -5.18 -14.67 18.00
C GLN A 169 -4.25 -15.51 17.10
N VAL A 170 -4.73 -15.92 15.91
CA VAL A 170 -3.93 -16.69 14.96
C VAL A 170 -2.79 -15.87 14.37
N GLU A 171 -3.02 -14.59 14.07
CA GLU A 171 -1.99 -13.71 13.52
C GLU A 171 -0.84 -13.51 14.52
N LYS A 172 -1.16 -13.32 15.80
CA LYS A 172 -0.18 -13.22 16.89
C LYS A 172 0.63 -14.51 17.06
N GLU A 173 0.01 -15.67 16.86
CA GLU A 173 0.66 -16.98 16.91
C GLU A 173 1.61 -17.20 15.72
N LEU A 174 1.13 -16.95 14.50
CA LEU A 174 1.85 -17.30 13.27
C LEU A 174 2.92 -16.29 12.89
N GLN A 175 2.66 -15.00 13.11
CA GLN A 175 3.53 -13.88 12.73
C GLN A 175 4.00 -13.99 11.28
N ASN A 176 3.06 -14.31 10.38
CA ASN A 176 3.33 -14.45 8.95
C ASN A 176 3.52 -13.06 8.32
N ALA A 177 4.26 -12.98 7.21
CA ALA A 177 4.40 -11.71 6.50
C ALA A 177 3.17 -11.41 5.62
N VAL A 178 2.39 -12.44 5.32
CA VAL A 178 1.22 -12.39 4.44
C VAL A 178 0.03 -13.15 5.07
N PRO A 179 -1.19 -12.60 5.02
CA PRO A 179 -1.51 -11.26 4.54
C PRO A 179 -1.08 -10.17 5.53
N ASN A 180 -0.72 -9.00 5.01
CA ASN A 180 -0.73 -7.78 5.80
C ASN A 180 -2.18 -7.51 6.22
N LEU A 181 -2.42 -7.18 7.49
CA LEU A 181 -3.74 -6.92 8.04
C LEU A 181 -3.89 -5.43 8.37
N THR A 182 -5.08 -4.90 8.12
CA THR A 182 -5.49 -3.59 8.64
C THR A 182 -6.80 -3.73 9.39
N ILE A 183 -6.83 -3.19 10.61
CA ILE A 183 -8.09 -2.92 11.30
C ILE A 183 -8.60 -1.55 10.87
N LYS A 184 -9.82 -1.52 10.31
CA LYS A 184 -10.59 -0.28 10.17
C LYS A 184 -11.04 0.09 11.58
N TYR A 185 -10.59 1.21 12.11
CA TYR A 185 -10.91 1.63 13.48
C TYR A 185 -11.79 2.88 13.47
N ASP A 186 -12.94 2.80 14.14
CA ASP A 186 -13.81 3.93 14.43
C ASP A 186 -14.06 3.96 15.95
N PRO A 187 -13.52 4.95 16.68
CA PRO A 187 -13.67 5.04 18.14
C PRO A 187 -15.12 5.05 18.64
N ASP A 188 -16.10 5.36 17.78
CA ASP A 188 -17.51 5.44 18.15
C ASP A 188 -18.20 4.06 18.13
N ILE A 189 -17.64 3.07 17.41
CA ILE A 189 -18.27 1.75 17.20
C ILE A 189 -17.36 0.55 17.47
N THR A 190 -16.03 0.71 17.39
CA THR A 190 -15.08 -0.35 17.69
C THR A 190 -14.88 -0.45 19.20
N PRO A 191 -15.17 -1.60 19.85
CA PRO A 191 -14.92 -1.79 21.27
C PRO A 191 -13.44 -1.60 21.62
N ASP A 192 -13.19 -0.94 22.76
CA ASP A 192 -11.82 -0.66 23.21
C ASP A 192 -11.02 -1.95 23.48
N ASP A 193 -11.65 -2.99 24.03
CA ASP A 193 -11.01 -4.28 24.28
C ASP A 193 -10.56 -4.98 22.98
N PHE A 194 -11.37 -4.90 21.93
CA PHE A 194 -11.01 -5.42 20.61
C PHE A 194 -9.84 -4.64 19.99
N MET A 195 -9.86 -3.32 20.13
CA MET A 195 -8.77 -2.48 19.63
C MET A 195 -7.47 -2.67 20.44
N GLU A 196 -7.56 -2.88 21.76
CA GLU A 196 -6.42 -3.25 22.60
C GLU A 196 -5.83 -4.60 22.17
N ALA A 197 -6.65 -5.59 21.83
CA ALA A 197 -6.19 -6.87 21.29
C ALA A 197 -5.50 -6.72 19.93
N ALA A 198 -6.01 -5.85 19.05
CA ALA A 198 -5.36 -5.53 17.79
C ALA A 198 -4.02 -4.81 17.99
N ILE A 199 -3.91 -3.91 18.97
CA ILE A 199 -2.64 -3.27 19.35
C ILE A 199 -1.66 -4.28 19.90
N ASP A 200 -2.09 -5.15 20.81
CA ASP A 200 -1.26 -6.21 21.38
C ASP A 200 -0.73 -7.17 20.28
N CYS A 201 -1.57 -7.56 19.34
CA CYS A 201 -1.17 -8.30 18.14
C CYS A 201 -0.11 -7.52 17.33
N SER A 202 -0.36 -6.23 17.05
CA SER A 202 0.56 -5.36 16.30
C SER A 202 1.91 -5.18 16.98
N LEU A 203 1.96 -5.09 18.30
CA LEU A 203 3.22 -5.01 19.05
C LEU A 203 4.01 -6.32 18.97
N VAL A 204 3.34 -7.47 18.87
CA VAL A 204 4.00 -8.78 18.76
C VAL A 204 4.51 -9.06 17.34
N CYS A 205 3.72 -8.74 16.31
CA CYS A 205 4.02 -9.15 14.93
C CYS A 205 3.91 -8.03 13.88
N SER A 206 3.96 -6.75 14.27
CA SER A 206 3.81 -5.60 13.35
C SER A 206 2.47 -5.55 12.58
N ASN A 207 1.51 -6.39 12.95
CA ASN A 207 0.27 -6.65 12.22
C ASN A 207 -0.89 -6.85 13.21
N PRO A 208 -2.07 -6.21 13.07
CA PRO A 208 -2.48 -5.32 11.98
C PRO A 208 -1.92 -3.89 12.10
N ALA A 209 -1.99 -3.15 10.99
CA ALA A 209 -1.97 -1.70 11.00
C ALA A 209 -3.38 -1.13 11.29
N ILE A 210 -3.47 0.17 11.59
CA ILE A 210 -4.70 0.82 12.03
C ILE A 210 -5.07 1.91 11.02
N CYS A 211 -6.25 1.77 10.40
CA CYS A 211 -6.83 2.77 9.51
C CYS A 211 -7.93 3.55 10.24
N ASN A 212 -7.89 4.87 10.15
CA ASN A 212 -8.94 5.75 10.67
C ASN A 212 -10.19 5.62 9.81
N HIS A 213 -11.09 4.72 10.18
CA HIS A 213 -12.30 4.46 9.42
C HIS A 213 -13.17 5.71 9.31
N LYS A 214 -13.30 6.46 10.41
CA LYS A 214 -14.10 7.69 10.47
C LYS A 214 -13.61 8.76 9.47
N ALA A 215 -12.30 8.87 9.25
CA ALA A 215 -11.74 9.83 8.29
C ALA A 215 -11.85 9.38 6.82
N ASN A 216 -12.06 8.09 6.55
CA ASN A 216 -11.96 7.53 5.21
C ASN A 216 -13.26 6.90 4.68
N LYS A 217 -14.25 6.64 5.54
CA LYS A 217 -15.50 5.95 5.16
C LYS A 217 -16.36 6.70 4.15
N ASP A 218 -16.22 8.02 4.08
CA ASP A 218 -17.01 8.86 3.17
C ASP A 218 -16.30 9.08 1.82
N THR A 219 -15.09 8.54 1.62
CA THR A 219 -14.36 8.62 0.34
C THR A 219 -15.06 7.82 -0.75
N PHE A 220 -15.65 6.67 -0.39
CA PHE A 220 -16.38 5.77 -1.28
C PHE A 220 -17.60 5.19 -0.56
N ASP A 221 -18.56 4.64 -1.30
CA ASP A 221 -19.69 3.89 -0.73
C ASP A 221 -19.26 2.63 0.03
N ASP A 222 -18.23 1.95 -0.46
CA ASP A 222 -17.47 0.94 0.26
C ASP A 222 -16.02 0.92 -0.23
N TYR A 223 -15.09 0.60 0.67
CA TYR A 223 -13.66 0.67 0.40
C TYR A 223 -12.88 -0.45 1.09
N GLY A 224 -11.72 -0.79 0.52
CA GLY A 224 -10.72 -1.65 1.14
C GLY A 224 -9.39 -0.95 1.27
N ILE A 225 -8.59 -1.42 2.22
CA ILE A 225 -7.16 -1.13 2.31
C ILE A 225 -6.42 -2.25 1.58
N SER A 226 -5.74 -1.91 0.50
CA SER A 226 -5.00 -2.86 -0.34
C SER A 226 -3.49 -2.58 -0.35
N SER A 227 -2.70 -3.64 -0.53
CA SER A 227 -1.25 -3.60 -0.57
C SER A 227 -0.57 -2.96 0.64
N CYS A 228 -0.19 -1.68 0.57
CA CYS A 228 0.41 -0.98 1.69
C CYS A 228 -0.67 -0.36 2.57
N TYR A 229 -1.17 0.81 2.16
CA TYR A 229 -2.27 1.53 2.81
C TYR A 229 -3.19 2.18 1.78
N ASN A 230 -3.29 1.58 0.58
CA ASN A 230 -4.08 2.17 -0.50
C ASN A 230 -5.57 2.07 -0.16
N ILE A 231 -6.26 3.20 -0.13
CA ILE A 231 -7.69 3.30 0.16
C ILE A 231 -8.41 3.40 -1.19
N LEU A 232 -9.12 2.33 -1.55
CA LEU A 232 -9.72 2.19 -2.87
C LEU A 232 -11.13 1.60 -2.76
N ALA A 233 -11.99 1.97 -3.70
CA ALA A 233 -13.33 1.40 -3.78
C ALA A 233 -13.28 -0.12 -4.00
N THR A 234 -14.11 -0.86 -3.25
CA THR A 234 -14.37 -2.27 -3.56
C THR A 234 -15.15 -2.39 -4.87
N ARG A 235 -15.21 -3.61 -5.45
CA ARG A 235 -15.74 -3.86 -6.80
C ARG A 235 -14.99 -3.08 -7.90
N GLY A 236 -13.76 -2.66 -7.61
CA GLY A 236 -13.03 -1.67 -8.38
C GLY A 236 -11.53 -1.75 -8.13
N GLY A 237 -10.88 -0.60 -8.06
CA GLY A 237 -9.46 -0.51 -7.71
C GLY A 237 -8.77 0.70 -8.33
N ALA A 238 -7.53 0.52 -8.78
CA ALA A 238 -6.76 1.57 -9.43
C ALA A 238 -6.24 1.09 -10.78
N TYR A 239 -6.48 1.88 -11.83
CA TYR A 239 -5.95 1.60 -13.16
C TYR A 239 -4.43 1.64 -13.15
N THR A 240 -3.87 2.71 -12.59
CA THR A 240 -2.44 3.04 -12.58
C THR A 240 -2.11 3.93 -11.38
N LEU A 241 -0.84 3.87 -10.95
CA LEU A 241 -0.21 4.80 -10.02
C LEU A 241 1.13 5.27 -10.59
N THR A 242 1.19 6.54 -10.95
CA THR A 242 2.45 7.23 -11.28
C THR A 242 2.69 8.30 -10.23
N ARG A 243 3.95 8.50 -9.83
CA ARG A 243 4.30 9.49 -8.81
C ARG A 243 5.24 10.59 -9.32
N ILE A 244 5.11 11.75 -8.69
CA ILE A 244 6.15 12.77 -8.66
C ILE A 244 7.14 12.49 -7.52
N THR A 245 8.43 12.61 -7.82
CA THR A 245 9.52 12.62 -6.84
C THR A 245 9.97 14.05 -6.61
N LEU A 246 9.46 14.69 -5.55
CA LEU A 246 9.63 16.13 -5.33
C LEU A 246 11.10 16.53 -5.18
N THR A 247 11.92 15.70 -4.52
CA THR A 247 13.37 15.91 -4.41
C THR A 247 14.03 16.07 -5.78
N LYS A 248 13.71 15.17 -6.72
CA LYS A 248 14.31 15.16 -8.06
C LYS A 248 13.84 16.33 -8.90
N LEU A 249 12.59 16.74 -8.76
CA LEU A 249 12.12 17.95 -9.42
C LEU A 249 12.76 19.22 -8.82
N ALA A 250 12.92 19.28 -7.50
CA ALA A 250 13.55 20.40 -6.81
C ALA A 250 15.03 20.57 -7.18
N GLU A 251 15.75 19.48 -7.46
CA GLU A 251 17.14 19.51 -7.97
C GLU A 251 17.26 20.23 -9.33
N GLU A 252 16.20 20.25 -10.15
CA GLU A 252 16.16 20.99 -11.43
C GLU A 252 15.78 22.47 -11.25
N ALA A 253 15.36 22.89 -10.05
CA ALA A 253 14.90 24.25 -9.81
C ALA A 253 16.08 25.23 -9.63
N ARG A 254 16.00 26.40 -10.30
CA ARG A 254 16.93 27.51 -10.08
C ARG A 254 16.67 28.20 -8.73
N ASP A 255 15.39 28.33 -8.39
CA ASP A 255 14.87 28.95 -7.17
C ASP A 255 13.43 28.46 -6.93
N ILE A 256 12.85 28.91 -5.81
CA ILE A 256 11.49 28.55 -5.39
C ILE A 256 10.44 29.01 -6.42
N ASP A 257 10.64 30.16 -7.06
CA ASP A 257 9.65 30.69 -8.01
C ASP A 257 9.64 29.87 -9.31
N HIS A 258 10.81 29.45 -9.82
CA HIS A 258 10.92 28.52 -10.94
C HIS A 258 10.26 27.17 -10.63
N PHE A 259 10.44 26.67 -9.40
CA PHE A 259 9.80 25.42 -8.97
C PHE A 259 8.27 25.53 -9.03
N PHE A 260 7.69 26.56 -8.43
CA PHE A 260 6.23 26.69 -8.33
C PHE A 260 5.54 27.10 -9.63
N ASN A 261 6.15 27.98 -10.41
CA ASN A 261 5.49 28.61 -11.55
C ASN A 261 5.75 27.91 -12.89
N GLU A 262 6.81 27.11 -12.98
CA GLU A 262 7.21 26.43 -14.22
C GLU A 262 7.30 24.90 -14.05
N LEU A 263 8.21 24.42 -13.19
CA LEU A 263 8.53 22.99 -13.12
C LEU A 263 7.40 22.12 -12.54
N LEU A 264 6.80 22.54 -11.42
CA LEU A 264 5.77 21.76 -10.74
C LEU A 264 4.50 21.60 -11.62
N PRO A 265 3.91 22.67 -12.20
CA PRO A 265 2.76 22.52 -13.09
C PRO A 265 3.06 21.65 -14.33
N GLU A 266 4.22 21.84 -14.96
CA GLU A 266 4.62 21.08 -16.15
C GLU A 266 4.74 19.58 -15.84
N CYS A 267 5.50 19.24 -14.79
CA CYS A 267 5.72 17.85 -14.39
C CYS A 267 4.40 17.15 -14.02
N LEU A 268 3.53 17.83 -13.24
CA LEU A 268 2.23 17.26 -12.86
C LEU A 268 1.30 17.04 -14.07
N GLY A 269 1.29 17.95 -15.04
CA GLY A 269 0.52 17.79 -16.28
C GLY A 269 1.00 16.60 -17.10
N LEU A 270 2.32 16.41 -17.23
CA LEU A 270 2.89 15.27 -17.95
C LEU A 270 2.60 13.92 -17.27
N ILE A 271 2.52 13.89 -15.94
CA ILE A 271 2.08 12.69 -15.21
C ILE A 271 0.61 12.40 -15.51
N ALA A 272 -0.27 13.41 -15.48
CA ALA A 272 -1.69 13.22 -15.78
C ALA A 272 -1.91 12.70 -17.21
N ASP A 273 -1.22 13.28 -18.19
CA ASP A 273 -1.27 12.83 -19.59
C ASP A 273 -0.80 11.38 -19.74
N TYR A 274 0.33 11.04 -19.11
CA TYR A 274 0.87 9.68 -19.11
C TYR A 274 -0.08 8.67 -18.47
N MET A 275 -0.68 9.01 -17.33
CA MET A 275 -1.66 8.15 -16.67
C MET A 275 -2.91 7.95 -17.53
N ASN A 276 -3.42 8.98 -18.19
CA ASN A 276 -4.56 8.85 -19.10
C ASN A 276 -4.24 8.00 -20.33
N GLU A 277 -3.04 8.11 -20.90
CA GLU A 277 -2.57 7.19 -21.95
C GLU A 277 -2.61 5.73 -21.49
N ARG A 278 -2.16 5.44 -20.26
CA ARG A 278 -2.22 4.09 -19.68
C ARG A 278 -3.66 3.64 -19.47
N ILE A 279 -4.51 4.50 -18.93
CA ILE A 279 -5.93 4.19 -18.67
C ILE A 279 -6.64 3.85 -19.98
N ARG A 280 -6.50 4.69 -21.03
CA ARG A 280 -7.06 4.41 -22.36
C ARG A 280 -6.62 3.06 -22.88
N PHE A 281 -5.32 2.76 -22.82
CA PHE A 281 -4.83 1.48 -23.30
C PHE A 281 -5.46 0.29 -22.57
N ILE A 282 -5.51 0.32 -21.22
CA ILE A 282 -6.13 -0.77 -20.44
C ILE A 282 -7.61 -0.90 -20.80
N VAL A 283 -8.36 0.21 -20.86
CA VAL A 283 -9.82 0.20 -21.01
C VAL A 283 -10.26 -0.07 -22.44
N GLU A 284 -9.54 0.42 -23.44
CA GLU A 284 -9.99 0.38 -24.84
C GLU A 284 -9.29 -0.70 -25.68
N GLN A 285 -8.05 -1.06 -25.33
CA GLN A 285 -7.19 -1.87 -26.22
C GLN A 285 -6.72 -3.19 -25.60
N SER A 286 -6.51 -3.25 -24.28
CA SER A 286 -5.93 -4.44 -23.64
C SER A 286 -6.85 -5.67 -23.63
N GLY A 287 -8.16 -5.48 -23.74
CA GLY A 287 -9.15 -6.55 -23.63
C GLY A 287 -9.45 -6.99 -22.19
N PHE A 288 -8.88 -6.33 -21.16
CA PHE A 288 -9.02 -6.74 -19.77
C PHE A 288 -10.48 -6.72 -19.32
N PHE A 289 -11.19 -5.60 -19.52
CA PHE A 289 -12.56 -5.44 -19.01
C PHE A 289 -13.59 -6.20 -19.85
N GLU A 290 -13.27 -6.56 -21.08
CA GLU A 290 -14.11 -7.35 -21.99
C GLU A 290 -14.02 -8.84 -21.71
N SER A 291 -12.82 -9.33 -21.40
CA SER A 291 -12.54 -10.77 -21.32
C SER A 291 -12.63 -11.34 -19.90
N ASN A 292 -12.30 -10.54 -18.88
CA ASN A 292 -12.09 -11.01 -17.52
C ASN A 292 -13.39 -11.45 -16.82
N PHE A 293 -13.40 -12.65 -16.26
CA PHE A 293 -14.56 -13.22 -15.58
C PHE A 293 -14.97 -12.41 -14.34
N LEU A 294 -14.02 -11.77 -13.64
CA LEU A 294 -14.31 -10.91 -12.49
C LEU A 294 -15.26 -9.76 -12.89
N VAL A 295 -15.11 -9.24 -14.11
CA VAL A 295 -16.01 -8.20 -14.65
C VAL A 295 -17.34 -8.82 -15.09
N LYS A 296 -17.30 -9.94 -15.81
CA LYS A 296 -18.50 -10.64 -16.32
C LYS A 296 -19.44 -11.13 -15.22
N GLU A 297 -18.88 -11.57 -14.08
CA GLU A 297 -19.64 -12.03 -12.91
C GLU A 297 -20.01 -10.88 -11.96
N GLY A 298 -19.57 -9.65 -12.27
CA GLY A 298 -19.88 -8.42 -11.53
C GLY A 298 -19.12 -8.25 -10.22
N LEU A 299 -18.01 -8.99 -10.04
CA LEU A 299 -17.08 -8.80 -8.93
C LEU A 299 -16.23 -7.54 -9.12
N LEU A 300 -16.11 -7.05 -10.35
CA LEU A 300 -15.47 -5.79 -10.71
C LEU A 300 -16.36 -4.98 -11.65
N SER A 301 -16.19 -3.66 -11.60
CA SER A 301 -16.79 -2.70 -12.52
C SER A 301 -15.72 -1.69 -12.91
N LYS A 302 -15.52 -1.47 -14.21
CA LYS A 302 -14.55 -0.48 -14.72
C LYS A 302 -14.81 0.92 -14.16
N ASP A 303 -16.08 1.28 -13.96
CA ASP A 303 -16.51 2.59 -13.47
C ASP A 303 -16.12 2.85 -12.00
N ARG A 304 -15.56 1.85 -11.31
CA ARG A 304 -15.09 1.93 -9.91
C ARG A 304 -13.57 1.91 -9.79
N PHE A 305 -12.86 2.11 -10.89
CA PHE A 305 -11.42 2.28 -10.88
C PHE A 305 -11.04 3.76 -10.87
N VAL A 306 -9.89 4.07 -10.26
CA VAL A 306 -9.36 5.44 -10.17
C VAL A 306 -7.97 5.53 -10.79
N GLY A 307 -7.59 6.73 -11.23
CA GLY A 307 -6.18 7.08 -11.44
C GLY A 307 -5.56 7.58 -10.13
N MET A 308 -4.55 6.88 -9.61
CA MET A 308 -3.86 7.30 -8.37
C MET A 308 -2.64 8.16 -8.70
N PHE A 309 -2.57 9.37 -8.15
CA PHE A 309 -1.51 10.33 -8.39
C PHE A 309 -0.57 10.35 -7.17
N GLY A 310 0.59 9.73 -7.31
CA GLY A 310 1.53 9.53 -6.22
C GLY A 310 2.39 10.77 -5.93
N VAL A 311 2.72 11.00 -4.66
CA VAL A 311 3.69 12.00 -4.22
C VAL A 311 4.72 11.35 -3.30
N THR A 312 6.00 11.66 -3.47
CA THR A 312 7.07 11.24 -2.56
C THR A 312 8.14 12.30 -2.41
N GLY A 313 8.98 12.19 -1.37
CA GLY A 313 10.18 13.00 -1.20
C GLY A 313 9.88 14.45 -0.83
N LEU A 314 8.77 14.71 -0.13
CA LEU A 314 8.42 16.08 0.28
C LEU A 314 9.51 16.69 1.18
N ALA A 315 10.02 15.91 2.13
CA ALA A 315 11.03 16.37 3.08
C ALA A 315 12.29 16.86 2.36
N GLU A 316 12.90 16.02 1.51
CA GLU A 316 14.11 16.40 0.80
C GLU A 316 13.84 17.41 -0.33
N GLY A 317 12.64 17.42 -0.92
CA GLY A 317 12.22 18.48 -1.83
C GLY A 317 12.22 19.86 -1.15
N VAL A 318 11.61 19.97 0.03
CA VAL A 318 11.62 21.20 0.85
C VAL A 318 13.04 21.59 1.23
N ASN A 319 13.82 20.65 1.75
CA ASN A 319 15.20 20.90 2.18
C ASN A 319 16.10 21.35 1.00
N THR A 320 15.87 20.82 -0.20
CA THR A 320 16.59 21.22 -1.42
C THR A 320 16.27 22.67 -1.80
N LEU A 321 14.99 23.05 -1.78
CA LEU A 321 14.56 24.42 -2.09
C LEU A 321 15.01 25.46 -1.05
N LEU A 322 15.23 25.04 0.20
CA LEU A 322 15.70 25.89 1.30
C LEU A 322 17.21 25.76 1.56
N LYS A 323 17.96 25.15 0.65
CA LYS A 323 19.40 24.91 0.82
C LYS A 323 20.14 26.22 1.14
N GLY A 324 20.96 26.18 2.19
CA GLY A 324 21.73 27.33 2.67
C GLY A 324 21.04 28.18 3.74
N THR A 325 19.77 27.93 4.06
CA THR A 325 19.05 28.64 5.13
C THR A 325 19.21 28.01 6.52
N GLY A 326 19.63 26.74 6.58
CA GLY A 326 19.70 25.95 7.82
C GLY A 326 18.35 25.39 8.31
N LYS A 327 17.26 25.64 7.58
CA LYS A 327 15.91 25.18 7.91
C LYS A 327 15.65 23.79 7.35
N LEU A 328 15.02 22.93 8.14
CA LEU A 328 14.76 21.53 7.78
C LEU A 328 13.30 21.15 8.03
N TYR A 329 12.71 20.44 7.07
CA TYR A 329 11.38 19.86 7.18
C TYR A 329 11.25 18.95 8.41
N GLY A 330 10.14 19.06 9.14
CA GLY A 330 9.90 18.31 10.38
C GLY A 330 10.53 18.93 11.64
N ASN A 331 11.42 19.92 11.49
CA ASN A 331 12.14 20.55 12.60
C ASN A 331 12.01 22.09 12.63
N ASP A 332 11.74 22.71 11.49
CA ASP A 332 11.57 24.16 11.36
C ASP A 332 10.17 24.52 10.84
N PRO A 333 9.43 25.42 11.54
CA PRO A 333 8.08 25.81 11.12
C PRO A 333 7.98 26.43 9.73
N ASP A 334 9.01 27.15 9.26
CA ASP A 334 8.99 27.76 7.93
C ASP A 334 9.26 26.71 6.83
N ALA A 335 10.07 25.69 7.13
CA ALA A 335 10.25 24.55 6.24
C ALA A 335 8.95 23.73 6.12
N ASP A 336 8.28 23.46 7.24
CA ASP A 336 6.96 22.84 7.24
C ASP A 336 5.94 23.66 6.45
N ALA A 337 5.96 25.00 6.60
CA ALA A 337 5.07 25.90 5.86
C ALA A 337 5.33 25.85 4.34
N LEU A 338 6.60 25.73 3.91
CA LEU A 338 6.92 25.48 2.51
C LEU A 338 6.36 24.12 2.05
N GLY A 339 6.49 23.07 2.87
CA GLY A 339 5.92 21.76 2.58
C GLY A 339 4.40 21.83 2.36
N VAL A 340 3.68 22.56 3.23
CA VAL A 340 2.23 22.81 3.08
C VAL A 340 1.94 23.56 1.77
N ARG A 341 2.71 24.61 1.46
CA ARG A 341 2.55 25.38 0.21
C ARG A 341 2.76 24.52 -1.04
N ILE A 342 3.70 23.56 -1.01
CA ILE A 342 3.90 22.58 -2.09
C ILE A 342 2.67 21.69 -2.23
N MET A 343 2.16 21.13 -1.14
CA MET A 343 0.99 20.26 -1.17
C MET A 343 -0.29 20.98 -1.61
N ASP A 344 -0.52 22.21 -1.15
CA ASP A 344 -1.63 23.06 -1.61
C ASP A 344 -1.56 23.32 -3.13
N ALA A 345 -0.35 23.51 -3.66
CA ALA A 345 -0.16 23.67 -5.10
C ALA A 345 -0.45 22.38 -5.87
N ILE A 346 0.04 21.23 -5.37
CA ILE A 346 -0.20 19.92 -5.98
C ILE A 346 -1.70 19.60 -5.99
N GLU A 347 -2.39 19.73 -4.85
CA GLU A 347 -3.83 19.47 -4.75
C GLU A 347 -4.63 20.35 -5.72
N ARG A 348 -4.34 21.66 -5.78
CA ARG A 348 -5.00 22.59 -6.70
C ARG A 348 -4.76 22.25 -8.17
N ILE A 349 -3.52 21.89 -8.53
CA ILE A 349 -3.16 21.60 -9.93
C ILE A 349 -3.75 20.25 -10.35
N VAL A 350 -3.56 19.21 -9.55
CA VAL A 350 -4.01 17.84 -9.85
C VAL A 350 -5.53 17.74 -9.92
N SER A 351 -6.26 18.44 -9.05
CA SER A 351 -7.73 18.50 -9.11
C SER A 351 -8.26 19.19 -10.39
N GLY A 352 -7.42 19.99 -11.05
CA GLY A 352 -7.72 20.60 -12.34
C GLY A 352 -7.66 19.63 -13.52
N PHE A 353 -6.95 18.50 -13.40
CA PHE A 353 -6.86 17.49 -14.46
C PHE A 353 -8.02 16.51 -14.42
N ASP A 354 -8.40 15.99 -15.59
CA ASP A 354 -9.40 14.94 -15.72
C ASP A 354 -8.73 13.57 -15.76
N ALA A 355 -9.23 12.64 -14.94
CA ALA A 355 -8.85 11.23 -14.95
C ALA A 355 -9.88 10.46 -15.77
N GLU A 356 -9.44 9.93 -16.90
CA GLU A 356 -10.34 9.20 -17.79
C GLU A 356 -10.88 7.94 -17.12
N TYR A 357 -12.10 7.56 -17.51
CA TYR A 357 -12.79 6.36 -17.02
C TYR A 357 -12.91 6.23 -15.49
N SER A 358 -12.79 7.34 -14.73
CA SER A 358 -12.85 7.35 -13.26
C SER A 358 -14.12 8.03 -12.71
N PRO A 359 -15.36 7.59 -13.07
CA PRO A 359 -16.58 8.30 -12.67
C PRO A 359 -16.87 8.22 -11.16
N ILE A 360 -16.35 7.21 -10.46
CA ILE A 360 -16.49 7.09 -9.00
C ILE A 360 -15.86 8.26 -8.22
N THR A 361 -14.91 8.98 -8.83
CA THR A 361 -14.28 10.19 -8.28
C THR A 361 -14.73 11.46 -9.01
N GLY A 362 -15.82 11.39 -9.79
CA GLY A 362 -16.26 12.50 -10.64
C GLY A 362 -15.31 12.80 -11.80
N GLY A 363 -14.52 11.82 -12.23
CA GLY A 363 -13.54 11.98 -13.31
C GLY A 363 -12.25 12.66 -12.87
N LYS A 364 -11.86 12.56 -11.59
CA LYS A 364 -10.66 13.20 -11.03
C LYS A 364 -9.64 12.21 -10.50
N PHE A 365 -8.36 12.57 -10.59
CA PHE A 365 -7.28 11.80 -9.99
C PHE A 365 -7.36 11.88 -8.46
N MET A 366 -6.90 10.83 -7.78
CA MET A 366 -6.80 10.83 -6.32
C MET A 366 -5.34 10.87 -5.87
N LEU A 367 -5.01 11.81 -4.98
CA LEU A 367 -3.68 11.90 -4.41
C LEU A 367 -3.39 10.73 -3.46
N HIS A 368 -2.16 10.22 -3.55
CA HIS A 368 -1.63 9.14 -2.73
C HIS A 368 -0.21 9.48 -2.26
N ALA A 369 0.09 9.32 -0.97
CA ALA A 369 1.46 9.43 -0.48
C ALA A 369 2.17 8.10 -0.75
N GLN A 370 3.21 8.07 -1.57
CA GLN A 370 3.79 6.80 -2.02
C GLN A 370 4.88 6.30 -1.06
N VAL A 371 4.88 4.98 -0.81
CA VAL A 371 5.72 4.27 0.17
C VAL A 371 7.23 4.18 -0.14
N GLY A 372 7.76 4.89 -1.12
CA GLY A 372 9.16 4.73 -1.56
C GLY A 372 9.45 3.40 -2.26
N LEU A 373 10.62 3.34 -2.91
CA LEU A 373 11.20 2.18 -3.59
C LEU A 373 12.59 1.89 -3.01
N ASP A 374 13.13 0.70 -3.26
CA ASP A 374 14.53 0.37 -2.96
C ASP A 374 15.52 1.26 -3.73
N SER A 375 15.11 1.80 -4.89
CA SER A 375 15.89 2.76 -5.68
C SER A 375 15.87 4.19 -5.14
N ASP A 376 15.06 4.49 -4.12
CA ASP A 376 14.90 5.84 -3.57
C ASP A 376 16.00 6.16 -2.56
N LEU A 377 17.22 6.35 -3.07
CA LEU A 377 18.38 6.59 -2.24
C LEU A 377 18.30 7.98 -1.60
N GLY A 378 18.12 8.02 -0.28
CA GLY A 378 18.06 9.27 0.49
C GLY A 378 16.80 10.08 0.21
N ILE A 379 15.70 9.43 -0.16
CA ILE A 379 14.40 10.07 -0.38
C ILE A 379 13.40 9.47 0.60
N THR A 380 12.85 10.31 1.47
CA THR A 380 11.86 9.90 2.45
C THR A 380 10.51 9.62 1.76
N SER A 381 9.86 8.52 2.15
CA SER A 381 8.58 8.10 1.58
C SER A 381 7.49 9.15 1.81
N GLY A 382 6.74 9.48 0.75
CA GLY A 382 5.56 10.32 0.84
C GLY A 382 5.87 11.70 1.43
N VAL A 383 5.25 11.97 2.58
CA VAL A 383 5.31 13.23 3.34
C VAL A 383 5.88 13.06 4.75
N ARG A 384 6.49 11.90 5.03
CA ARG A 384 7.01 11.58 6.36
C ARG A 384 8.21 12.46 6.71
N ILE A 385 8.50 12.53 8.01
CA ILE A 385 9.76 13.11 8.49
C ILE A 385 10.89 12.11 8.23
N PRO A 386 12.08 12.55 7.79
CA PRO A 386 13.23 11.66 7.58
C PRO A 386 13.58 10.88 8.85
N VAL A 387 14.02 9.63 8.66
CA VAL A 387 14.43 8.76 9.76
C VAL A 387 15.65 9.33 10.47
N GLY A 388 15.56 9.51 11.78
CA GLY A 388 16.58 10.14 12.63
C GLY A 388 16.30 11.61 12.93
N ASP A 389 15.48 12.28 12.11
CA ASP A 389 15.12 13.69 12.25
C ASP A 389 13.76 13.89 12.92
N GLU A 390 13.15 12.83 13.46
CA GLU A 390 11.82 12.93 14.02
C GLU A 390 11.79 13.71 15.36
N PRO A 391 10.74 14.52 15.62
CA PRO A 391 10.60 15.28 16.86
C PRO A 391 10.70 14.41 18.11
N GLU A 392 11.24 14.96 19.19
CA GLU A 392 11.30 14.27 20.50
C GLU A 392 9.89 13.95 21.01
N SER A 393 8.98 14.93 20.96
CA SER A 393 7.60 14.73 21.38
C SER A 393 6.83 13.89 20.35
N PHE A 394 6.28 12.77 20.80
CA PHE A 394 5.42 11.95 19.94
C PHE A 394 4.17 12.74 19.50
N ALA A 395 3.60 13.55 20.39
CA ALA A 395 2.46 14.40 20.05
C ALA A 395 2.79 15.43 18.97
N GLU A 396 3.99 16.01 18.96
CA GLU A 396 4.41 16.93 17.90
C GLU A 396 4.60 16.22 16.56
N HIS A 397 5.16 15.01 16.58
CA HIS A 397 5.25 14.19 15.36
C HIS A 397 3.86 13.85 14.81
N LEU A 398 2.90 13.46 15.65
CA LEU A 398 1.53 13.17 15.23
C LEU A 398 0.82 14.40 14.66
N ARG A 399 1.02 15.58 15.26
CA ARG A 399 0.51 16.84 14.70
C ARG A 399 1.15 17.15 13.36
N HIS A 400 2.42 16.86 13.18
CA HIS A 400 3.11 17.01 11.89
C HIS A 400 2.49 16.08 10.84
N CYS A 401 2.33 14.78 11.13
CA CYS A 401 1.62 13.84 10.25
C CYS A 401 0.23 14.39 9.84
N ALA A 402 -0.56 14.83 10.82
CA ALA A 402 -1.90 15.37 10.59
C ALA A 402 -1.92 16.61 9.67
N LYS A 403 -0.86 17.44 9.64
CA LYS A 403 -0.77 18.57 8.70
C LYS A 403 -0.87 18.10 7.25
N PHE A 404 -0.34 16.92 6.94
CA PHE A 404 -0.20 16.43 5.57
C PHE A 404 -1.15 15.30 5.20
N HIS A 405 -1.66 14.51 6.15
CA HIS A 405 -2.47 13.34 5.82
C HIS A 405 -3.77 13.67 5.08
N LYS A 406 -4.36 14.84 5.37
CA LYS A 406 -5.59 15.33 4.74
C LYS A 406 -5.54 15.39 3.20
N TYR A 407 -4.36 15.55 2.60
CA TYR A 407 -4.20 15.68 1.15
C TYR A 407 -4.36 14.36 0.39
N PHE A 408 -4.37 13.21 1.08
CA PHE A 408 -4.18 11.90 0.45
C PHE A 408 -5.37 10.95 0.66
N PRO A 409 -6.51 11.19 -0.02
CA PRO A 409 -7.69 10.35 0.12
C PRO A 409 -7.47 8.91 -0.39
N ALA A 410 -6.49 8.68 -1.27
CA ALA A 410 -6.15 7.32 -1.74
C ALA A 410 -5.10 6.62 -0.87
N GLY A 411 -4.69 7.22 0.25
CA GLY A 411 -3.83 6.58 1.25
C GLY A 411 -2.56 7.37 1.58
N VAL A 412 -2.27 7.38 2.88
CA VAL A 412 -1.07 7.95 3.52
C VAL A 412 -0.96 7.29 4.89
N GLY A 413 0.24 7.10 5.39
CA GLY A 413 0.41 6.53 6.72
C GLY A 413 1.83 6.58 7.24
N ASP A 414 1.94 6.48 8.57
CA ASP A 414 3.20 6.56 9.30
C ASP A 414 3.44 5.30 10.13
N ILE A 415 4.72 5.08 10.42
CA ILE A 415 5.23 3.87 11.05
C ILE A 415 5.98 4.26 12.32
N PHE A 416 5.55 3.72 13.45
CA PHE A 416 6.09 4.07 14.75
C PHE A 416 6.61 2.81 15.47
N PRO A 417 7.94 2.66 15.62
CA PRO A 417 8.47 1.70 16.58
C PRO A 417 8.04 2.11 17.99
N ILE A 418 7.51 1.17 18.76
CA ILE A 418 7.03 1.39 20.13
C ILE A 418 7.97 0.69 21.11
N ALA A 419 8.20 1.32 22.26
CA ALA A 419 9.00 0.75 23.33
C ALA A 419 8.38 -0.56 23.87
N THR A 420 9.23 -1.54 24.16
CA THR A 420 8.80 -2.92 24.45
C THR A 420 7.95 -3.05 25.72
N ASN A 421 8.11 -2.14 26.68
CA ASN A 421 7.34 -2.07 27.92
C ASN A 421 5.87 -1.68 27.72
N VAL A 422 5.51 -1.04 26.59
CA VAL A 422 4.12 -0.64 26.28
C VAL A 422 3.20 -1.84 26.09
N SER A 423 3.75 -3.03 25.76
CA SER A 423 3.00 -4.29 25.73
C SER A 423 2.27 -4.62 27.04
N ARG A 424 2.71 -4.04 28.17
CA ARG A 424 2.05 -4.20 29.48
C ARG A 424 0.87 -3.27 29.70
N ASN A 425 0.67 -2.28 28.82
CA ASN A 425 -0.44 -1.34 28.88
C ASN A 425 -0.88 -0.89 27.46
N PRO A 426 -1.51 -1.78 26.67
CA PRO A 426 -2.03 -1.45 25.33
C PRO A 426 -3.02 -0.27 25.32
N ALA A 427 -3.80 -0.09 26.40
CA ALA A 427 -4.74 1.01 26.56
C ALA A 427 -4.09 2.40 26.44
N ALA A 428 -2.86 2.57 26.95
CA ALA A 428 -2.14 3.83 26.80
C ALA A 428 -1.79 4.16 25.34
N LEU A 429 -1.47 3.15 24.54
CA LEU A 429 -1.24 3.33 23.10
C LEU A 429 -2.55 3.55 22.36
N LEU A 430 -3.66 2.93 22.80
CA LEU A 430 -4.99 3.21 22.27
C LEU A 430 -5.39 4.68 22.48
N ASP A 431 -5.10 5.27 23.64
CA ASP A 431 -5.34 6.70 23.88
C ASP A 431 -4.55 7.59 22.92
N VAL A 432 -3.30 7.22 22.60
CA VAL A 432 -2.49 7.91 21.59
C VAL A 432 -3.13 7.78 20.20
N VAL A 433 -3.62 6.61 19.81
CA VAL A 433 -4.33 6.40 18.54
C VAL A 433 -5.57 7.27 18.46
N LYS A 434 -6.41 7.28 19.50
CA LYS A 434 -7.60 8.15 19.60
C LYS A 434 -7.23 9.63 19.43
N GLY A 435 -6.20 10.09 20.15
CA GLY A 435 -5.69 11.46 20.04
C GLY A 435 -5.17 11.78 18.64
N ALA A 436 -4.37 10.89 18.04
CA ALA A 436 -3.87 11.06 16.68
C ALA A 436 -5.00 11.16 15.66
N PHE A 437 -6.01 10.30 15.76
CA PHE A 437 -7.14 10.27 14.84
C PHE A 437 -8.00 11.53 14.98
N GLN A 438 -8.20 12.03 16.21
CA GLN A 438 -8.85 13.31 16.45
C GLN A 438 -8.08 14.49 15.85
N THR A 439 -6.74 14.42 15.79
CA THR A 439 -5.94 15.47 15.12
C THR A 439 -5.95 15.40 13.59
N GLY A 440 -6.43 14.29 12.99
CA GLY A 440 -6.47 14.10 11.54
C GLY A 440 -5.39 13.15 10.99
N VAL A 441 -4.85 12.25 11.81
CA VAL A 441 -4.03 11.14 11.31
C VAL A 441 -4.93 10.05 10.70
N HIS A 442 -4.63 9.65 9.46
CA HIS A 442 -5.43 8.68 8.71
C HIS A 442 -5.03 7.20 8.90
N TYR A 443 -3.74 6.92 9.12
CA TYR A 443 -3.25 5.55 9.17
C TYR A 443 -1.97 5.47 10.01
N MET A 444 -1.89 4.45 10.86
CA MET A 444 -0.77 4.22 11.76
C MET A 444 -0.37 2.76 11.72
N SER A 445 0.93 2.49 11.89
CA SER A 445 1.44 1.13 12.06
C SER A 445 2.43 1.10 13.21
N PHE A 446 2.34 0.04 14.01
CA PHE A 446 3.18 -0.17 15.17
C PHE A 446 3.99 -1.43 15.04
N TYR A 447 5.12 -1.46 15.75
CA TYR A 447 5.85 -2.68 16.03
C TYR A 447 6.71 -2.49 17.27
N ALA A 448 6.91 -3.55 18.05
CA ALA A 448 7.92 -3.52 19.12
C ALA A 448 9.31 -3.40 18.49
N GLY A 449 10.19 -2.58 19.07
CA GLY A 449 11.51 -2.29 18.50
C GLY A 449 12.38 -3.53 18.20
N ASP A 450 12.13 -4.65 18.87
CA ASP A 450 12.83 -5.93 18.76
C ASP A 450 12.07 -7.02 17.96
N ALA A 451 10.90 -6.70 17.37
CA ALA A 451 10.13 -7.67 16.58
C ALA A 451 10.90 -8.19 15.35
N ASP A 452 10.77 -9.49 15.05
CA ASP A 452 11.35 -10.11 13.85
C ASP A 452 10.61 -9.64 12.59
N LEU A 453 9.28 -9.66 12.62
CA LEU A 453 8.48 -9.10 11.54
C LEU A 453 8.48 -7.57 11.67
N VAL A 454 8.94 -6.85 10.65
CA VAL A 454 9.02 -5.38 10.65
C VAL A 454 8.36 -4.77 9.43
N ARG A 455 7.88 -3.53 9.59
CA ARG A 455 7.30 -2.76 8.48
C ARG A 455 8.38 -1.91 7.81
N ILE A 456 8.63 -2.19 6.52
CA ILE A 456 9.62 -1.49 5.71
C ILE A 456 9.11 -0.08 5.43
N THR A 457 8.25 0.10 4.43
CA THR A 457 7.65 1.41 4.14
C THR A 457 6.13 1.39 4.01
N GLY A 458 5.55 0.18 3.99
CA GLY A 458 4.12 -0.09 3.90
C GLY A 458 3.79 -1.59 3.94
N TYR A 459 4.76 -2.43 3.57
CA TYR A 459 4.71 -3.90 3.59
C TYR A 459 5.61 -4.50 4.67
N LEU A 460 5.45 -5.80 4.93
CA LEU A 460 6.07 -6.53 6.04
C LEU A 460 7.19 -7.46 5.55
N VAL A 461 8.31 -7.48 6.27
CA VAL A 461 9.43 -8.41 6.02
C VAL A 461 10.00 -8.88 7.35
N LYS A 462 10.39 -10.16 7.43
CA LYS A 462 11.11 -10.69 8.60
C LYS A 462 12.58 -10.33 8.58
N ARG A 463 13.14 -9.89 9.70
CA ARG A 463 14.58 -9.63 9.86
C ARG A 463 15.39 -10.89 9.59
N SER A 464 14.90 -12.04 10.08
CA SER A 464 15.48 -13.36 9.81
C SER A 464 15.53 -13.70 8.30
N GLU A 465 14.50 -13.37 7.52
CA GLU A 465 14.53 -13.55 6.06
C GLU A 465 15.48 -12.56 5.38
N MET A 466 15.55 -11.30 5.85
CA MET A 466 16.55 -10.34 5.35
C MET A 466 17.98 -10.84 5.59
N GLU A 467 18.25 -11.49 6.73
CA GLU A 467 19.55 -12.09 7.03
C GLU A 467 19.91 -13.23 6.07
N LYS A 468 18.97 -14.16 5.81
CA LYS A 468 19.15 -15.21 4.80
C LYS A 468 19.45 -14.63 3.41
N TYR A 469 18.70 -13.59 3.01
CA TYR A 469 18.95 -12.90 1.75
C TYR A 469 20.35 -12.28 1.71
N ARG A 470 20.81 -11.61 2.77
CA ARG A 470 22.18 -11.08 2.88
C ARG A 470 23.23 -12.19 2.77
N ASN A 471 22.93 -13.38 3.28
CA ASN A 471 23.77 -14.57 3.17
C ASN A 471 23.68 -15.27 1.80
N LYS A 472 22.98 -14.69 0.82
CA LYS A 472 22.77 -15.21 -0.54
C LYS A 472 22.02 -16.55 -0.58
N GLU A 473 21.23 -16.81 0.44
CA GLU A 473 20.30 -17.94 0.46
C GLU A 473 19.03 -17.58 -0.34
N VAL A 474 18.34 -18.61 -0.85
CA VAL A 474 17.05 -18.42 -1.51
C VAL A 474 15.99 -18.15 -0.44
N VAL A 475 15.27 -17.05 -0.59
CA VAL A 475 14.17 -16.65 0.29
C VAL A 475 12.84 -16.85 -0.42
N LEU A 476 11.80 -17.18 0.34
CA LEU A 476 10.48 -17.49 -0.21
C LEU A 476 9.76 -16.22 -0.70
N GLN A 477 9.76 -15.17 0.13
CA GLN A 477 8.97 -13.97 -0.09
C GLN A 477 9.66 -13.02 -1.08
N ASN A 478 8.94 -12.61 -2.13
CA ASN A 478 9.44 -11.68 -3.15
C ASN A 478 9.85 -10.33 -2.54
N THR A 479 9.10 -9.89 -1.55
CA THR A 479 9.30 -8.59 -0.90
C THR A 479 10.55 -8.55 -0.03
N THR A 480 11.16 -9.69 0.33
CA THR A 480 12.45 -9.71 1.04
C THR A 480 13.55 -9.08 0.19
N HIS A 481 13.53 -9.32 -1.13
CA HIS A 481 14.50 -8.73 -2.07
C HIS A 481 14.38 -7.20 -2.16
N LEU A 482 13.17 -6.66 -1.94
CA LEU A 482 12.93 -5.21 -1.90
C LEU A 482 13.21 -4.63 -0.52
N GLY A 483 12.81 -5.35 0.54
CA GLY A 483 12.85 -4.91 1.92
C GLY A 483 14.25 -4.79 2.49
N ALA A 484 15.13 -5.76 2.24
CA ALA A 484 16.48 -5.73 2.81
C ALA A 484 17.30 -4.52 2.35
N PRO A 485 17.40 -4.21 1.03
CA PRO A 485 18.10 -3.01 0.58
C PRO A 485 17.47 -1.73 1.12
N ASN A 486 16.14 -1.62 1.10
CA ASN A 486 15.43 -0.43 1.57
C ASN A 486 15.65 -0.20 3.08
N TYR A 487 15.61 -1.28 3.88
CA TYR A 487 15.88 -1.23 5.32
C TYR A 487 17.25 -0.62 5.65
N ASP A 488 18.27 -1.00 4.88
CA ASP A 488 19.65 -0.57 5.09
C ASP A 488 19.87 0.85 4.54
N VAL A 489 19.46 1.11 3.30
CA VAL A 489 19.65 2.40 2.61
C VAL A 489 18.93 3.55 3.33
N ASN A 490 17.67 3.33 3.71
CA ASN A 490 16.85 4.35 4.37
C ASN A 490 17.00 4.34 5.89
N ARG A 491 17.97 3.57 6.42
CA ARG A 491 18.33 3.52 7.84
C ARG A 491 17.12 3.22 8.74
N LEU A 492 16.21 2.36 8.31
CA LEU A 492 14.92 2.15 8.99
C LEU A 492 15.06 1.63 10.43
N ALA A 493 16.20 1.01 10.76
CA ALA A 493 16.57 0.63 12.12
C ALA A 493 16.74 1.82 13.09
N GLN A 494 16.97 3.03 12.57
CA GLN A 494 17.25 4.24 13.34
C GLN A 494 15.99 5.08 13.62
N ARG A 495 14.81 4.60 13.21
CA ARG A 495 13.55 5.26 13.54
C ARG A 495 13.42 5.48 15.03
N LYS A 496 12.98 6.68 15.41
CA LYS A 496 12.82 7.03 16.82
C LYS A 496 11.77 6.16 17.49
N VAL A 497 12.20 5.39 18.50
CA VAL A 497 11.31 4.59 19.36
C VAL A 497 10.41 5.53 20.16
N ARG A 498 9.11 5.26 20.15
CA ARG A 498 8.10 6.05 20.85
C ARG A 498 7.74 5.41 22.18
N MET A 499 7.35 6.26 23.14
CA MET A 499 6.92 5.85 24.48
C MET A 499 8.01 5.10 25.27
N ALA A 500 9.28 5.45 25.03
CA ALA A 500 10.45 4.88 25.72
C ALA A 500 10.60 5.36 27.17
#